data_AF-W7IQI0-F1
#
_entry.id   AF-W7IQI0-F1
#
_cell.length_a   1.000
_cell.length_b   1.000
_cell.length_c   1.000
_cell.angle_alpha   90.00
_cell.angle_beta   90.00
_cell.angle_gamma   90.00
#
_symmetry.space_group_name_H-M   'P 1'
#
loop_
_entity.id
_entity.type
_entity.pdbx_description
1 polymer ?
#
loop_
_entity_poly.entity_id
_entity_poly.type
_entity_poly.pdbx_seq_one_letter_code
_entity_poly.pdbx_strand_id
1 'polypeptide(L)'
;MTGGGVVAALAALALFLFGSGNALAADKTLTFSGEFPLIGKQQVSTVVHVDIPATATPGQTVSVPFSIDVDAGASASDGLRLVGATKISGNIKAASVVTLSDGQSVSIPVELPIAETPVPATGSLTFTAEGSVDFTVPTGVAAGDATVSVDPAAVSHIVTDSSLGEFDVNLSLDPTDQDTTLGTTTVG
;
A
#
# COMPACT_ATOMS: atom_id res chain seq x y z
N MET A 1 65.65 11.96 -35.41
CA MET A 1 65.00 11.01 -34.48
C MET A 1 63.58 11.51 -34.28
N THR A 2 62.66 10.94 -35.09
CA THR A 2 61.55 10.04 -34.67
C THR A 2 60.37 10.87 -34.15
N GLY A 3 59.15 10.82 -34.68
CA GLY A 3 58.49 9.99 -35.69
C GLY A 3 56.98 10.20 -35.50
N GLY A 4 56.22 10.34 -36.58
CA GLY A 4 54.76 10.54 -36.54
C GLY A 4 53.97 9.26 -36.27
N GLY A 5 52.66 9.39 -36.03
CA GLY A 5 51.73 8.25 -35.97
C GLY A 5 50.30 8.66 -35.62
N VAL A 6 49.41 8.50 -36.60
CA VAL A 6 47.95 8.68 -36.54
C VAL A 6 47.32 7.36 -36.08
N VAL A 7 46.37 7.34 -35.13
CA VAL A 7 45.33 6.29 -35.06
C VAL A 7 44.04 6.86 -34.47
N ALA A 8 42.95 6.72 -35.24
CA ALA A 8 41.57 6.91 -34.83
C ALA A 8 40.94 5.57 -34.41
N ALA A 9 39.92 5.67 -33.54
CA ALA A 9 38.83 4.72 -33.27
C ALA A 9 39.14 3.36 -32.60
N LEU A 10 38.40 3.04 -31.52
CA LEU A 10 37.52 1.85 -31.38
C LEU A 10 36.86 1.81 -29.99
N ALA A 11 35.62 1.30 -29.99
CA ALA A 11 34.60 1.35 -28.96
C ALA A 11 34.79 0.36 -27.78
N ALA A 12 34.23 0.74 -26.63
CA ALA A 12 33.58 -0.15 -25.65
C ALA A 12 32.45 0.69 -25.03
N LEU A 13 31.21 0.65 -25.54
CA LEU A 13 30.20 -0.37 -25.36
C LEU A 13 30.03 -0.84 -23.89
N ALA A 14 28.91 -0.39 -23.32
CA ALA A 14 28.20 -0.91 -22.15
C ALA A 14 28.95 -0.92 -20.81
N LEU A 15 28.42 -0.17 -19.83
CA LEU A 15 28.12 -0.68 -18.49
C LEU A 15 27.28 0.37 -17.73
N PHE A 16 26.01 0.01 -17.55
CA PHE A 16 25.03 0.54 -16.60
C PHE A 16 24.25 1.83 -16.94
N LEU A 17 23.36 1.67 -17.92
CA LEU A 17 22.08 2.40 -18.04
C LEU A 17 21.00 1.79 -17.11
N PHE A 18 21.36 1.35 -15.90
CA PHE A 18 20.36 0.94 -14.91
C PHE A 18 20.04 2.16 -14.09
N GLY A 19 18.78 2.57 -14.15
CA GLY A 19 18.26 3.68 -13.37
C GLY A 19 18.69 3.51 -11.93
N SER A 20 19.28 4.56 -11.39
CA SER A 20 19.22 4.84 -9.96
C SER A 20 17.75 5.05 -9.61
N GLY A 21 16.98 3.97 -9.50
CA GLY A 21 15.74 4.00 -8.75
C GLY A 21 16.14 4.40 -7.35
N ASN A 22 15.75 5.60 -6.92
CA ASN A 22 15.76 5.90 -5.50
C ASN A 22 14.55 5.15 -4.93
N ALA A 23 14.66 4.58 -3.73
CA ALA A 23 13.48 4.08 -3.04
C ALA A 23 12.42 5.19 -3.04
N LEU A 24 11.21 4.87 -3.50
CA LEU A 24 10.14 5.84 -3.65
C LEU A 24 9.24 5.69 -2.45
N ALA A 25 9.36 6.64 -1.52
CA ALA A 25 8.30 6.88 -0.56
C ALA A 25 7.08 7.40 -1.34
N ALA A 26 5.98 6.66 -1.25
CA ALA A 26 4.73 7.01 -1.90
C ALA A 26 3.68 7.32 -0.82
N ASP A 27 3.22 8.57 -0.84
CA ASP A 27 2.06 9.02 -0.08
C ASP A 27 0.87 9.07 -1.04
N LYS A 28 -0.16 8.25 -0.80
CA LYS A 28 -1.36 8.23 -1.64
C LYS A 28 -2.61 8.37 -0.81
N THR A 29 -3.37 9.42 -1.06
CA THR A 29 -4.72 9.55 -0.52
C THR A 29 -5.70 8.77 -1.39
N LEU A 30 -6.40 7.82 -0.79
CA LEU A 30 -7.44 7.02 -1.43
C LEU A 30 -8.72 7.09 -0.59
N THR A 31 -9.85 7.26 -1.28
CA THR A 31 -11.16 7.25 -0.64
C THR A 31 -11.83 5.91 -0.89
N PHE A 32 -12.36 5.32 0.17
CA PHE A 32 -13.09 4.06 0.15
C PHE A 32 -14.52 4.28 0.66
N SER A 33 -15.41 3.40 0.27
CA SER A 33 -16.78 3.33 0.80
C SER A 33 -17.02 1.94 1.33
N GLY A 34 -17.60 1.84 2.53
CA GLY A 34 -17.91 0.56 3.16
C GLY A 34 -19.22 0.58 3.93
N GLU A 35 -19.88 -0.57 4.00
CA GLU A 35 -21.10 -0.74 4.79
C GLU A 35 -20.78 -1.08 6.25
N PHE A 36 -21.11 -0.16 7.15
CA PHE A 36 -21.02 -0.37 8.58
C PHE A 36 -22.36 -0.89 9.12
N PRO A 37 -22.37 -1.91 10.00
CA PRO A 37 -23.60 -2.62 10.40
C PRO A 37 -24.75 -1.74 10.93
N LEU A 38 -24.45 -0.57 11.53
CA LEU A 38 -25.45 0.26 12.20
C LEU A 38 -25.69 1.63 11.56
N ILE A 39 -24.69 2.14 10.84
CA ILE A 39 -24.71 3.47 10.24
C ILE A 39 -24.76 3.40 8.71
N GLY A 40 -24.77 2.20 8.13
CA GLY A 40 -24.84 1.97 6.70
C GLY A 40 -23.55 2.36 5.97
N LYS A 41 -23.68 2.76 4.71
CA LYS A 41 -22.54 3.16 3.87
C LYS A 41 -21.86 4.40 4.42
N GLN A 42 -20.58 4.30 4.73
CA GLN A 42 -19.74 5.42 5.12
C GLN A 42 -18.57 5.55 4.16
N GLN A 43 -18.16 6.80 3.96
CA GLN A 43 -16.97 7.13 3.22
C GLN A 43 -15.79 7.18 4.20
N VAL A 44 -14.70 6.54 3.82
CA VAL A 44 -13.48 6.41 4.60
C VAL A 44 -12.35 6.99 3.77
N SER A 45 -11.70 8.03 4.27
CA SER A 45 -10.51 8.59 3.65
C SER A 45 -9.29 7.88 4.22
N THR A 46 -8.36 7.48 3.36
CA THR A 46 -7.13 6.82 3.79
C THR A 46 -5.92 7.50 3.17
N VAL A 47 -4.83 7.59 3.91
CA VAL A 47 -3.52 7.99 3.39
C VAL A 47 -2.59 6.81 3.55
N VAL A 48 -2.23 6.23 2.42
CA VAL A 48 -1.30 5.11 2.34
C VAL A 48 0.12 5.66 2.29
N HIS A 49 0.95 5.20 3.22
CA HIS A 49 2.37 5.49 3.32
C HIS A 49 3.14 4.19 3.09
N VAL A 50 3.90 4.13 2.00
CA VAL A 50 4.72 2.96 1.69
C VAL A 50 6.08 3.38 1.17
N ASP A 51 7.12 2.66 1.58
CA ASP A 51 8.44 2.75 0.96
C ASP A 51 8.58 1.64 -0.08
N ILE A 52 8.51 2.01 -1.35
CA ILE A 52 8.68 1.06 -2.45
C ILE A 52 10.18 0.90 -2.71
N PRO A 53 10.73 -0.32 -2.58
CA PRO A 53 12.13 -0.56 -2.86
C PRO A 53 12.39 -0.25 -4.34
N ALA A 54 13.50 0.42 -4.63
CA ALA A 54 13.86 0.77 -6.00
C ALA A 54 14.09 -0.45 -6.89
N THR A 55 14.62 -1.51 -6.29
CA THR A 55 15.00 -2.74 -6.96
C THR A 55 14.50 -3.92 -6.16
N ALA A 56 13.87 -4.86 -6.84
CA ALA A 56 13.49 -6.14 -6.24
C ALA A 56 14.13 -7.29 -7.00
N THR A 57 14.69 -8.25 -6.26
CA THR A 57 15.32 -9.44 -6.85
C THR A 57 14.32 -10.61 -6.87
N PRO A 58 14.11 -11.28 -8.02
CA PRO A 58 13.28 -12.48 -8.11
C PRO A 58 13.69 -13.54 -7.07
N GLY A 59 12.72 -14.05 -6.33
CA GLY A 59 12.94 -15.04 -5.26
C GLY A 59 13.44 -14.46 -3.93
N GLN A 60 13.63 -13.14 -3.84
CA GLN A 60 13.93 -12.48 -2.57
C GLN A 60 12.64 -11.93 -1.95
N THR A 61 12.46 -12.21 -0.66
CA THR A 61 11.48 -11.53 0.18
C THR A 61 12.11 -10.29 0.78
N VAL A 62 11.51 -9.13 0.56
CA VAL A 62 11.89 -7.84 1.14
C VAL A 62 10.74 -7.39 2.04
N SER A 63 11.01 -7.17 3.32
CA SER A 63 10.01 -6.61 4.22
C SER A 63 10.06 -5.10 4.14
N VAL A 64 8.95 -4.46 3.78
CA VAL A 64 8.84 -3.01 3.64
C VAL A 64 7.91 -2.45 4.71
N PRO A 65 8.27 -1.34 5.37
CA PRO A 65 7.36 -0.69 6.29
C PRO A 65 6.16 -0.12 5.51
N PHE A 66 4.97 -0.34 6.06
CA PHE A 66 3.73 0.10 5.45
C PHE A 66 2.81 0.65 6.54
N SER A 67 2.31 1.87 6.36
CA SER A 67 1.33 2.47 7.26
C SER A 67 0.17 3.07 6.48
N ILE A 68 -1.00 3.07 7.10
CA ILE A 68 -2.21 3.67 6.55
C ILE A 68 -2.85 4.50 7.65
N ASP A 69 -2.93 5.81 7.42
CA ASP A 69 -3.80 6.68 8.21
C ASP A 69 -5.23 6.57 7.68
N VAL A 70 -6.17 6.22 8.55
CA VAL A 70 -7.57 6.02 8.22
C VAL A 70 -8.40 7.08 8.94
N ASP A 71 -9.27 7.76 8.19
CA ASP A 71 -10.34 8.61 8.69
C ASP A 71 -11.69 7.99 8.30
N ALA A 72 -12.34 7.35 9.27
CA ALA A 72 -13.66 6.76 9.09
C ALA A 72 -14.82 7.76 9.27
N GLY A 73 -14.52 9.04 9.56
CA GLY A 73 -15.49 10.10 9.72
C GLY A 73 -16.19 10.11 11.09
N ALA A 74 -16.99 11.16 11.33
CA ALA A 74 -17.70 11.37 12.59
C ALA A 74 -18.90 10.42 12.78
N SER A 75 -19.50 9.96 11.69
CA SER A 75 -20.58 8.98 11.76
C SER A 75 -20.11 7.64 12.36
N ALA A 76 -18.86 7.25 12.08
CA ALA A 76 -18.28 6.01 12.61
C ALA A 76 -18.06 6.10 14.12
N SER A 77 -17.45 7.19 14.62
CA SER A 77 -17.31 7.42 16.06
C SER A 77 -18.66 7.54 16.76
N ASP A 78 -19.66 8.19 16.14
CA ASP A 78 -21.02 8.29 16.68
C ASP A 78 -21.71 6.92 16.78
N GLY A 79 -21.60 6.10 15.74
CA GLY A 79 -22.13 4.74 15.72
C GLY A 79 -21.49 3.85 16.78
N LEU A 80 -20.16 3.92 16.92
CA LEU A 80 -19.41 3.21 17.96
C LEU A 80 -19.80 3.66 19.37
N ARG A 81 -19.97 4.96 19.57
CA ARG A 81 -20.43 5.49 20.86
C ARG A 81 -21.87 5.07 21.18
N LEU A 82 -22.74 4.98 20.17
CA LEU A 82 -24.13 4.54 20.34
C LEU A 82 -24.21 3.09 20.86
N VAL A 83 -23.28 2.23 20.44
CA VAL A 83 -23.15 0.86 20.97
C VAL A 83 -22.33 0.77 22.26
N GLY A 84 -21.82 1.90 22.77
CA GLY A 84 -21.02 1.97 23.98
C GLY A 84 -19.57 1.55 23.81
N ALA A 85 -19.03 1.54 22.59
CA ALA A 85 -17.61 1.31 22.36
C ALA A 85 -16.80 2.54 22.79
N THR A 86 -15.76 2.29 23.57
CA THR A 86 -14.80 3.31 24.00
C THR A 86 -13.47 3.17 23.29
N LYS A 87 -13.18 2.00 22.72
CA LYS A 87 -11.96 1.71 21.98
C LYS A 87 -12.24 0.82 20.78
N ILE A 88 -11.39 0.95 19.77
CA ILE A 88 -11.32 0.05 18.63
C ILE A 88 -9.92 -0.55 18.53
N SER A 89 -9.85 -1.74 17.95
CA SER A 89 -8.62 -2.41 17.55
C SER A 89 -8.94 -3.32 16.37
N GLY A 90 -7.97 -4.02 15.80
CA GLY A 90 -8.25 -5.03 14.78
C GLY A 90 -7.17 -5.11 13.72
N ASN A 91 -7.56 -5.30 12.46
CA ASN A 91 -6.65 -5.46 11.35
C ASN A 91 -7.29 -5.06 10.01
N ILE A 92 -6.49 -4.41 9.17
CA ILE A 92 -6.84 -4.10 7.78
C ILE A 92 -6.21 -5.14 6.89
N LYS A 93 -7.02 -5.80 6.08
CA LYS A 93 -6.60 -6.71 5.02
C LYS A 93 -6.84 -6.05 3.68
N ALA A 94 -5.78 -5.87 2.92
CA ALA A 94 -5.80 -5.35 1.56
C ALA A 94 -4.87 -6.20 0.67
N ALA A 95 -4.74 -5.82 -0.58
CA ALA A 95 -3.69 -6.34 -1.45
C ALA A 95 -3.00 -5.19 -2.20
N SER A 96 -1.73 -5.37 -2.52
CA SER A 96 -1.01 -4.56 -3.49
C SER A 96 -0.80 -5.37 -4.76
N VAL A 97 -1.08 -4.80 -5.91
CA VAL A 97 -0.91 -5.43 -7.21
C VAL A 97 0.36 -4.88 -7.86
N VAL A 98 1.30 -5.76 -8.17
CA VAL A 98 2.50 -5.41 -8.92
C VAL A 98 2.39 -5.93 -10.33
N THR A 99 2.31 -5.01 -11.28
CA THR A 99 2.20 -5.32 -12.70
C THR A 99 3.55 -5.13 -13.35
N LEU A 100 4.14 -6.22 -13.82
CA LEU A 100 5.43 -6.29 -14.49
C LEU A 100 5.31 -5.78 -15.94
N SER A 101 6.44 -5.41 -16.53
CA SER A 101 6.52 -4.90 -17.91
C SER A 101 6.05 -5.89 -18.98
N ASP A 102 6.04 -7.19 -18.69
CA ASP A 102 5.53 -8.24 -19.57
C ASP A 102 4.00 -8.44 -19.45
N GLY A 103 3.33 -7.64 -18.59
CA GLY A 103 1.90 -7.68 -18.34
C GLY A 103 1.47 -8.70 -17.28
N GLN A 104 2.40 -9.42 -16.66
CA GLN A 104 2.09 -10.30 -15.55
C GLN A 104 1.85 -9.48 -14.27
N SER A 105 0.78 -9.79 -13.54
CA SER A 105 0.47 -9.13 -12.27
C SER A 105 0.62 -10.10 -11.10
N VAL A 106 1.23 -9.63 -10.02
CA VAL A 106 1.42 -10.34 -8.76
C VAL A 106 0.63 -9.62 -7.69
N SER A 107 -0.31 -10.33 -7.05
CA SER A 107 -1.05 -9.79 -5.90
C SER A 107 -0.32 -10.14 -4.61
N ILE A 108 -0.06 -9.14 -3.79
CA ILE A 108 0.69 -9.23 -2.55
C ILE A 108 -0.29 -8.90 -1.43
N PRO A 109 -0.63 -9.86 -0.56
CA PRO A 109 -1.52 -9.60 0.55
C PRO A 109 -0.85 -8.63 1.54
N VAL A 110 -1.60 -7.63 1.96
CA VAL A 110 -1.21 -6.63 2.95
C VAL A 110 -2.12 -6.81 4.15
N GLU A 111 -1.54 -7.16 5.30
CA GLU A 111 -2.27 -7.24 6.56
C GLU A 111 -1.62 -6.33 7.59
N LEU A 112 -2.36 -5.30 8.01
CA LEU A 112 -1.86 -4.28 8.93
C LEU A 112 -2.68 -4.29 10.21
N PRO A 113 -2.08 -4.55 11.39
CA PRO A 113 -2.79 -4.45 12.64
C PRO A 113 -3.17 -3.00 12.95
N ILE A 114 -4.37 -2.81 13.48
CA ILE A 114 -4.86 -1.56 14.04
C ILE A 114 -4.58 -1.61 15.55
N ALA A 115 -3.73 -0.71 16.02
CA ALA A 115 -3.46 -0.57 17.45
C ALA A 115 -4.72 -0.14 18.21
N GLU A 116 -4.81 -0.48 19.50
CA GLU A 116 -5.93 -0.07 20.35
C GLU A 116 -6.04 1.46 20.36
N THR A 117 -7.09 1.97 19.71
CA THR A 117 -7.32 3.40 19.51
C THR A 117 -8.61 3.81 20.23
N PRO A 118 -8.58 4.85 21.08
CA PRO A 118 -9.77 5.33 21.75
C PRO A 118 -10.75 5.94 20.75
N VAL A 119 -12.04 5.65 20.94
CA VAL A 119 -13.11 6.32 20.18
C VAL A 119 -13.20 7.77 20.67
N PRO A 120 -13.05 8.77 19.78
CA PRO A 120 -13.09 10.16 20.18
C PRO A 120 -14.46 10.53 20.74
N ALA A 121 -14.49 11.35 21.79
CA ALA A 121 -15.74 11.80 22.41
C ALA A 121 -16.60 12.66 21.46
N THR A 122 -15.96 13.33 20.49
CA THR A 122 -16.58 14.15 19.43
C THR A 122 -15.67 14.20 18.21
N GLY A 123 -16.24 14.25 17.00
CA GLY A 123 -15.49 14.41 15.75
C GLY A 123 -15.17 13.08 15.07
N SER A 124 -14.35 13.14 14.02
CA SER A 124 -14.02 11.98 13.18
C SER A 124 -13.22 10.92 13.92
N LEU A 125 -13.50 9.65 13.61
CA LEU A 125 -12.68 8.52 14.04
C LEU A 125 -11.47 8.38 13.13
N THR A 126 -10.30 8.80 13.64
CA THR A 126 -9.02 8.61 12.94
C THR A 126 -8.14 7.62 13.67
N PHE A 127 -7.51 6.71 12.94
CA PHE A 127 -6.56 5.73 13.48
C PHE A 127 -5.52 5.37 12.43
N THR A 128 -4.38 4.90 12.88
CA THR A 128 -3.29 4.47 11.99
C THR A 128 -3.12 2.96 12.10
N ALA A 129 -3.09 2.27 10.96
CA ALA A 129 -2.72 0.87 10.88
C ALA A 129 -1.28 0.79 10.34
N GLU A 130 -0.38 0.17 11.10
CA GLU A 130 1.04 0.11 10.74
C GLU A 130 1.55 -1.32 10.83
N GLY A 131 2.44 -1.68 9.91
CA GLY A 131 3.01 -3.00 9.85
C GLY A 131 4.19 -3.09 8.89
N SER A 132 4.54 -4.32 8.54
CA SER A 132 5.52 -4.60 7.51
C SER A 132 4.91 -5.58 6.52
N VAL A 133 5.08 -5.29 5.24
CA VAL A 133 4.57 -6.13 4.16
C VAL A 133 5.75 -6.88 3.56
N ASP A 134 5.63 -8.20 3.52
CA ASP A 134 6.63 -9.05 2.91
C ASP A 134 6.41 -9.10 1.39
N PHE A 135 7.19 -8.30 0.70
CA PHE A 135 7.21 -8.24 -0.74
C PHE A 135 8.07 -9.37 -1.30
N THR A 136 7.46 -10.34 -2.00
CA THR A 136 8.20 -11.42 -2.66
C THR A 136 7.96 -11.40 -4.15
N VAL A 137 9.01 -11.14 -4.93
CA VAL A 137 8.94 -11.27 -6.40
C VAL A 137 9.03 -12.74 -6.77
N PRO A 138 8.09 -13.29 -7.57
CA PRO A 138 8.17 -14.67 -8.02
C PRO A 138 9.45 -14.94 -8.81
N THR A 139 10.01 -16.15 -8.69
CA THR A 139 11.13 -16.56 -9.54
C THR A 139 10.66 -16.82 -10.96
N GLY A 140 11.43 -16.39 -11.96
CA GLY A 140 11.12 -16.61 -13.39
C GLY A 140 10.33 -15.48 -14.06
N VAL A 141 10.16 -14.35 -13.37
CA VAL A 141 9.65 -13.11 -13.97
C VAL A 141 10.75 -12.44 -14.81
N ALA A 142 10.35 -11.76 -15.89
CA ALA A 142 11.30 -10.99 -16.69
C ALA A 142 11.80 -9.78 -15.89
N ALA A 143 13.10 -9.51 -15.96
CA ALA A 143 13.67 -8.26 -15.45
C ALA A 143 13.09 -7.08 -16.24
N GLY A 144 12.72 -6.01 -15.55
CA GLY A 144 12.05 -4.86 -16.15
C GLY A 144 11.34 -3.98 -15.12
N ASP A 145 10.70 -2.92 -15.61
CA ASP A 145 9.93 -2.02 -14.76
C ASP A 145 8.62 -2.69 -14.33
N ALA A 146 8.23 -2.44 -13.10
CA ALA A 146 7.00 -2.94 -12.51
C ALA A 146 6.26 -1.80 -11.82
N THR A 147 4.95 -1.73 -12.07
CA THR A 147 4.07 -0.73 -11.46
C THR A 147 3.40 -1.34 -10.25
N VAL A 148 3.48 -0.65 -9.11
CA VAL A 148 2.82 -1.04 -7.86
C VAL A 148 1.55 -0.22 -7.70
N SER A 149 0.42 -0.89 -7.51
CA SER A 149 -0.86 -0.27 -7.22
C SER A 149 -1.57 -0.91 -6.03
N VAL A 150 -2.46 -0.16 -5.38
CA VAL A 150 -3.35 -0.68 -4.32
C VAL A 150 -4.54 -1.39 -4.96
N ASP A 151 -4.94 -2.52 -4.38
CA ASP A 151 -6.17 -3.22 -4.77
C ASP A 151 -7.40 -2.35 -4.44
N PRO A 152 -8.38 -2.25 -5.34
CA PRO A 152 -9.58 -1.46 -5.09
C PRO A 152 -10.48 -2.02 -3.98
N ALA A 153 -10.22 -3.22 -3.48
CA ALA A 153 -10.93 -3.82 -2.35
C ALA A 153 -10.03 -3.96 -1.12
N ALA A 154 -10.59 -3.64 0.04
CA ALA A 154 -9.99 -3.89 1.33
C ALA A 154 -11.06 -4.35 2.33
N VAL A 155 -10.64 -5.02 3.40
CA VAL A 155 -11.52 -5.43 4.49
C VAL A 155 -10.90 -4.95 5.78
N SER A 156 -11.63 -4.14 6.54
CA SER A 156 -11.23 -3.69 7.86
C SER A 156 -11.99 -4.50 8.91
N HIS A 157 -11.28 -5.36 9.62
CA HIS A 157 -11.84 -6.09 10.76
C HIS A 157 -11.65 -5.24 12.00
N ILE A 158 -12.75 -4.83 12.62
CA ILE A 158 -12.78 -3.95 13.79
C ILE A 158 -13.28 -4.73 14.99
N VAL A 159 -12.50 -4.70 16.06
CA VAL A 159 -12.81 -5.25 17.37
C VAL A 159 -13.06 -4.09 18.33
N THR A 160 -14.19 -4.13 19.02
CA THR A 160 -14.60 -3.12 20.00
C THR A 160 -14.71 -3.73 21.39
N ASP A 161 -14.60 -2.88 22.41
CA ASP A 161 -14.83 -3.26 23.82
C ASP A 161 -16.33 -3.31 24.20
N SER A 162 -17.22 -3.18 23.23
CA SER A 162 -18.66 -3.04 23.43
C SER A 162 -19.45 -4.33 23.18
N SER A 163 -20.76 -4.29 23.38
CA SER A 163 -21.67 -5.38 22.99
C SER A 163 -21.74 -5.63 21.48
N LEU A 164 -21.21 -4.72 20.65
CA LEU A 164 -21.05 -4.95 19.21
C LEU A 164 -20.00 -6.03 18.93
N GLY A 165 -19.02 -6.21 19.84
CA GLY A 165 -17.95 -7.19 19.67
C GLY A 165 -17.05 -6.84 18.50
N GLU A 166 -17.00 -7.72 17.51
CA GLU A 166 -16.19 -7.59 16.30
C GLU A 166 -17.06 -7.53 15.04
N PHE A 167 -16.62 -6.78 14.03
CA PHE A 167 -17.29 -6.67 12.75
C PHE A 167 -16.31 -6.40 11.61
N ASP A 168 -16.65 -6.88 10.42
CA ASP A 168 -15.90 -6.61 9.20
C ASP A 168 -16.56 -5.49 8.40
N VAL A 169 -15.75 -4.55 7.93
CA VAL A 169 -16.14 -3.51 6.98
C VAL A 169 -15.48 -3.82 5.65
N ASN A 170 -16.29 -4.26 4.69
CA ASN A 170 -15.85 -4.41 3.31
C ASN A 170 -15.76 -3.02 2.68
N LEU A 171 -14.55 -2.62 2.31
CA LEU A 171 -14.23 -1.33 1.71
C LEU A 171 -13.98 -1.53 0.21
N SER A 172 -14.59 -0.66 -0.59
CA SER A 172 -14.34 -0.57 -2.03
C SER A 172 -13.96 0.86 -2.39
N LEU A 173 -13.01 1.02 -3.31
CA LEU A 173 -12.58 2.32 -3.83
C LEU A 173 -13.79 3.14 -4.31
N ASP A 174 -13.93 4.37 -3.81
CA ASP A 174 -15.03 5.28 -4.16
C ASP A 174 -14.52 6.72 -4.32
N PRO A 175 -14.49 7.28 -5.54
CA PRO A 175 -14.93 6.66 -6.79
C PRO A 175 -13.93 5.60 -7.31
N THR A 176 -14.40 4.67 -8.15
CA THR A 176 -13.61 3.50 -8.59
C THR A 176 -12.50 3.83 -9.59
N ASP A 177 -12.45 5.05 -10.13
CA ASP A 177 -11.49 5.54 -11.10
C ASP A 177 -10.32 6.33 -10.47
N GLN A 178 -10.20 6.33 -9.14
CA GLN A 178 -9.05 6.97 -8.48
C GLN A 178 -7.73 6.29 -8.89
N ASP A 179 -6.67 7.10 -8.93
CA ASP A 179 -5.32 6.61 -9.19
C ASP A 179 -4.81 5.81 -7.99
N THR A 180 -4.82 4.48 -8.12
CA THR A 180 -4.28 3.56 -7.10
C THR A 180 -2.79 3.28 -7.28
N THR A 181 -2.11 3.93 -8.24
CA THR A 181 -0.69 3.69 -8.53
C THR A 181 0.18 4.32 -7.45
N LEU A 182 0.82 3.49 -6.63
CA LEU A 182 1.73 3.94 -5.59
C LEU A 182 3.08 4.36 -6.19
N GLY A 183 3.57 3.63 -7.20
CA GLY A 183 4.83 3.97 -7.86
C GLY A 183 5.31 2.87 -8.79
N THR A 184 6.58 2.96 -9.17
CA THR A 184 7.26 1.99 -10.02
C THR A 184 8.52 1.46 -9.33
N THR A 185 8.75 0.16 -9.40
CA THR A 185 9.99 -0.51 -8.98
C THR A 185 10.63 -1.20 -10.19
N THR A 186 11.94 -1.41 -10.18
CA THR A 186 12.59 -2.23 -11.20
C THR A 186 12.82 -3.64 -10.64
N VAL A 187 12.44 -4.66 -11.40
CA VAL A 187 12.76 -6.06 -11.11
C VAL A 187 14.06 -6.42 -11.84
N GLY A 188 15.06 -6.86 -11.07
CA GLY A 188 16.42 -7.15 -11.54
C GLY A 188 16.67 -8.58 -11.96
#